data_AF-A0A849Y647-F1
#
_entry.id   AF-A0A849Y647-F1
#
_cell.length_a   1.000
_cell.length_b   1.000
_cell.length_c   1.000
_cell.angle_alpha   90.00
_cell.angle_beta   90.00
_cell.angle_gamma   90.00
#
_symmetry.space_group_name_H-M   'P 1'
#
loop_
_entity.id
_entity.type
_entity.pdbx_description
1 polymer ?
#
loop_
_entity_poly.entity_id
_entity_poly.type
_entity_poly.pdbx_seq_one_letter_code
_entity_poly.pdbx_strand_id
1 'polypeptide(L)'
;MKRKTIAMLMVASMTVALFAGCGSKSDESDSGKVKLTFLDKHPEDEYKGYFEEAIADFEKENPDIEIEYENISDQAMKEKLSVLAAGGDLPDIFFCWGGECLNRFSRSGKTLDITSYMDEDAEWKDSFLPAFLSSSVYGGKNYAVPYRSSVLYTVSYTHLRAHETAEVISR
;
A
#
# COMPACT_ATOMS: atom_id res chain seq x y z
N MET A 1 7.62 -29.12 -20.21
CA MET A 1 8.94 -29.52 -19.68
C MET A 1 9.84 -28.29 -19.62
N LYS A 2 10.57 -28.11 -18.51
CA LYS A 2 11.44 -26.96 -18.13
C LYS A 2 10.75 -25.72 -17.52
N ARG A 3 10.26 -25.88 -16.28
CA ARG A 3 10.03 -24.81 -15.30
C ARG A 3 10.30 -25.38 -13.90
N LYS A 4 11.56 -25.71 -13.60
CA LYS A 4 12.02 -26.17 -12.28
C LYS A 4 13.52 -25.96 -12.17
N THR A 5 13.94 -24.73 -11.88
CA THR A 5 15.27 -24.39 -11.34
C THR A 5 15.35 -22.87 -11.30
N ILE A 6 15.20 -22.28 -10.11
CA ILE A 6 15.92 -21.12 -9.55
C ILE A 6 15.23 -20.86 -8.21
N ALA A 7 15.82 -21.39 -7.14
CA ALA A 7 15.70 -20.92 -5.75
C ALA A 7 16.48 -21.91 -4.86
N MET A 8 17.78 -22.04 -5.13
CA MET A 8 18.72 -22.73 -4.24
C MET A 8 20.09 -22.09 -4.41
N LEU A 9 20.32 -20.95 -3.77
CA LEU A 9 21.66 -20.41 -3.46
C LEU A 9 21.51 -19.09 -2.70
N MET A 10 21.39 -19.15 -1.37
CA MET A 10 22.06 -18.24 -0.44
C MET A 10 22.07 -18.91 0.95
N VAL A 11 23.14 -19.67 1.22
CA VAL A 11 23.50 -20.17 2.54
C VAL A 11 24.83 -19.50 2.93
N ALA A 12 24.92 -19.17 4.22
CA ALA A 12 26.13 -18.87 5.01
C ALA A 12 26.71 -17.45 4.90
N SER A 13 26.45 -16.63 5.93
CA SER A 13 27.44 -16.42 7.01
C SER A 13 27.11 -15.15 7.78
N MET A 14 26.56 -15.27 9.00
CA MET A 14 26.90 -14.39 10.12
C MET A 14 26.37 -14.98 11.43
N THR A 15 27.16 -15.89 11.99
CA THR A 15 27.15 -16.22 13.42
C THR A 15 28.06 -15.24 14.14
N VAL A 16 27.49 -14.35 14.97
CA VAL A 16 28.18 -13.78 16.14
C VAL A 16 27.22 -13.88 17.33
N ALA A 17 27.77 -14.39 18.42
CA ALA A 17 27.09 -14.84 19.61
C ALA A 17 26.77 -13.72 20.61
N LEU A 18 25.66 -13.92 21.33
CA LEU A 18 25.42 -13.68 22.77
C LEU A 18 25.69 -12.28 23.35
N PHE A 19 24.64 -11.65 23.84
CA PHE A 19 24.61 -11.24 25.26
C PHE A 19 23.20 -11.32 25.85
N ALA A 20 23.15 -11.91 27.03
CA ALA A 20 21.97 -12.11 27.86
C ALA A 20 21.40 -10.78 28.37
N GLY A 21 20.08 -10.61 28.24
CA GLY A 21 19.29 -9.58 28.91
C GLY A 21 18.02 -10.23 29.47
N CYS A 22 17.98 -10.40 30.78
CA CYS A 22 16.90 -10.99 31.56
C CYS A 22 15.63 -10.12 31.49
N GLY A 23 14.47 -10.73 31.21
CA GLY A 23 13.19 -10.01 31.14
C GLY A 23 11.98 -10.91 30.89
N SER A 24 11.74 -11.88 31.77
CA SER A 24 10.43 -12.45 32.14
C SER A 24 9.28 -12.41 31.10
N LYS A 25 9.13 -13.48 30.32
CA LYS A 25 7.90 -14.30 30.13
C LYS A 25 8.11 -15.27 28.97
N SER A 26 8.30 -16.53 29.32
CA SER A 26 8.18 -17.71 28.47
C SER A 26 7.10 -18.57 29.17
N ASP A 27 6.07 -19.11 28.53
CA ASP A 27 5.91 -19.63 27.17
C ASP A 27 4.41 -19.61 26.77
N GLU A 28 4.08 -19.51 25.47
CA GLU A 28 3.64 -20.66 24.66
C GLU A 28 3.18 -20.27 23.23
N SER A 29 3.83 -20.94 22.26
CA SER A 29 3.57 -21.06 20.82
C SER A 29 3.40 -19.77 19.99
N ASP A 30 4.49 -19.01 19.80
CA ASP A 30 4.57 -18.16 18.62
C ASP A 30 5.02 -19.02 17.43
N SER A 31 4.21 -19.09 16.39
CA SER A 31 4.42 -20.00 15.26
C SER A 31 5.61 -19.64 14.35
N GLY A 32 6.50 -18.75 14.79
CA GLY A 32 7.68 -18.31 14.02
C GLY A 32 7.31 -17.58 12.74
N LYS A 33 6.06 -17.13 12.60
CA LYS A 33 5.55 -16.44 11.43
C LYS A 33 5.96 -14.97 11.43
N VAL A 34 6.29 -14.47 10.25
CA VAL A 34 6.46 -13.04 10.00
C VAL A 34 5.08 -12.40 9.98
N LYS A 35 4.84 -11.45 10.89
CA LYS A 35 3.61 -10.67 10.95
C LYS A 35 3.74 -9.38 10.16
N LEU A 36 2.79 -9.12 9.28
CA LEU A 36 2.68 -7.87 8.52
C LEU A 36 1.35 -7.20 8.85
N THR A 37 1.37 -5.89 9.02
CA THR A 37 0.16 -5.07 9.26
C THR A 37 -0.33 -4.44 7.98
N PHE A 38 -1.63 -4.57 7.70
CA PHE A 38 -2.26 -3.95 6.53
C PHE A 38 -3.47 -3.10 6.92
N LEU A 39 -3.35 -1.79 6.71
CA LEU A 39 -4.38 -0.80 6.99
C LEU A 39 -5.07 -0.30 5.71
N ASP A 40 -6.38 -0.53 5.55
CA ASP A 40 -7.17 -0.11 4.38
C ASP A 40 -8.44 0.70 4.74
N LYS A 41 -8.98 1.44 3.76
CA LYS A 41 -10.08 2.41 3.95
C LYS A 41 -11.43 2.00 3.36
N HIS A 42 -11.65 0.71 3.10
CA HIS A 42 -12.82 0.22 2.37
C HIS A 42 -13.67 -0.76 3.20
N PRO A 43 -14.49 -0.25 4.14
CA PRO A 43 -15.26 -1.09 5.06
C PRO A 43 -16.47 -1.72 4.40
N GLU A 44 -16.76 -1.36 3.16
CA GLU A 44 -17.85 -1.96 2.41
C GLU A 44 -17.51 -3.43 2.08
N ASP A 45 -18.48 -4.32 2.31
CA ASP A 45 -18.30 -5.78 2.24
C ASP A 45 -17.64 -6.26 0.93
N GLU A 46 -17.96 -5.63 -0.20
CA GLU A 46 -17.38 -5.95 -1.51
C GLU A 46 -15.86 -5.77 -1.52
N TYR A 47 -15.37 -4.62 -1.03
CA TYR A 47 -13.94 -4.32 -1.04
C TYR A 47 -13.20 -5.05 0.08
N LYS A 48 -13.85 -5.20 1.24
CA LYS A 48 -13.32 -5.98 2.36
C LYS A 48 -13.10 -7.43 1.94
N GLY A 49 -14.10 -8.05 1.30
CA GLY A 49 -14.03 -9.43 0.83
C GLY A 49 -12.93 -9.65 -0.21
N TYR A 50 -12.72 -8.70 -1.13
CA TYR A 50 -11.61 -8.77 -2.09
C TYR A 50 -10.24 -8.87 -1.41
N PHE A 51 -9.97 -8.03 -0.41
CA PHE A 51 -8.70 -8.07 0.29
C PHE A 51 -8.58 -9.29 1.21
N GLU A 52 -9.65 -9.71 1.86
CA GLU A 52 -9.65 -10.94 2.68
C GLU A 52 -9.33 -12.19 1.84
N GLU A 53 -9.91 -12.28 0.63
CA GLU A 53 -9.61 -13.38 -0.31
C GLU A 53 -8.15 -13.31 -0.79
N ALA A 54 -7.69 -12.14 -1.21
CA ALA A 54 -6.30 -11.96 -1.68
C ALA A 54 -5.27 -12.26 -0.57
N ILE A 55 -5.57 -11.88 0.67
CA ILE A 55 -4.73 -12.19 1.83
C ILE A 55 -4.73 -13.68 2.11
N ALA A 56 -5.89 -14.34 2.09
CA ALA A 56 -5.99 -15.77 2.32
C ALA A 56 -5.21 -16.59 1.27
N ASP A 57 -5.28 -16.19 -0.01
CA ASP A 57 -4.50 -16.81 -1.07
C ASP A 57 -2.99 -16.58 -0.88
N PHE A 58 -2.60 -15.35 -0.50
CA PHE A 58 -1.21 -15.03 -0.22
C PHE A 58 -0.65 -15.84 0.97
N GLU A 59 -1.36 -15.92 2.09
CA GLU A 59 -0.94 -16.70 3.27
C GLU A 59 -0.90 -18.21 3.02
N LYS A 60 -1.78 -18.70 2.13
CA LYS A 60 -1.76 -20.11 1.71
C LYS A 60 -0.51 -20.46 0.91
N GLU A 61 -0.04 -19.53 0.07
CA GLU A 61 1.22 -19.68 -0.67
C GLU A 61 2.46 -19.39 0.18
N ASN A 62 2.31 -18.60 1.25
CA ASN A 62 3.37 -18.16 2.15
C ASN A 62 2.99 -18.48 3.61
N PRO A 63 3.05 -19.77 4.03
CA PRO A 63 2.54 -20.22 5.33
C PRO A 63 3.30 -19.66 6.53
N ASP A 64 4.49 -19.11 6.31
CA ASP A 64 5.34 -18.42 7.28
C ASP A 64 4.99 -16.93 7.43
N ILE A 65 4.01 -16.42 6.69
CA ILE A 65 3.53 -15.04 6.80
C ILE A 65 2.10 -15.02 7.37
N GLU A 66 1.83 -14.02 8.20
CA GLU A 66 0.50 -13.68 8.72
C GLU A 66 0.25 -12.18 8.47
N ILE A 67 -0.89 -11.83 7.87
CA ILE A 67 -1.28 -10.45 7.59
C ILE A 67 -2.42 -10.04 8.53
N GLU A 68 -2.12 -9.10 9.43
CA GLU A 68 -3.09 -8.45 10.29
C GLU A 68 -3.80 -7.33 9.51
N TYR A 69 -4.97 -7.66 8.96
CA TYR A 69 -5.78 -6.74 8.16
C TYR A 69 -6.74 -5.92 9.02
N GLU A 70 -6.58 -4.59 8.97
CA GLU A 70 -7.48 -3.63 9.59
C GLU A 70 -8.12 -2.76 8.51
N ASN A 71 -9.45 -2.73 8.51
CA ASN A 71 -10.20 -1.93 7.57
C ASN A 71 -11.11 -0.94 8.31
N ILE A 72 -11.04 0.34 7.94
CA ILE A 72 -11.70 1.43 8.65
C ILE A 72 -12.42 2.40 7.71
N SER A 73 -13.31 3.22 8.26
CA SER A 73 -14.05 4.23 7.50
C SER A 73 -13.14 5.32 6.92
N ASP A 74 -13.61 6.01 5.88
CA ASP A 74 -12.91 7.13 5.25
C ASP A 74 -12.49 8.22 6.24
N GLN A 75 -13.37 8.54 7.19
CA GLN A 75 -13.08 9.52 8.25
C GLN A 75 -12.01 9.00 9.22
N ALA A 76 -12.15 7.77 9.70
CA ALA A 76 -11.16 7.16 10.58
C ALA A 76 -9.79 7.06 9.91
N MET A 77 -9.75 6.77 8.60
CA MET A 77 -8.52 6.73 7.82
C MET A 77 -7.83 8.10 7.77
N LYS A 78 -8.58 9.18 7.54
CA LYS A 78 -8.01 10.55 7.55
C LYS A 78 -7.39 10.89 8.90
N GLU A 79 -8.07 10.55 9.99
CA GLU A 79 -7.57 10.75 11.35
C GLU A 79 -6.30 9.94 11.58
N LYS A 80 -6.30 8.65 11.21
CA LYS A 80 -5.16 7.75 11.38
C LYS A 80 -3.95 8.18 10.55
N LEU A 81 -4.13 8.52 9.28
CA LEU A 81 -3.05 9.06 8.42
C LEU A 81 -2.46 10.36 8.98
N SER A 82 -3.26 11.21 9.64
CA SER A 82 -2.74 12.41 10.29
C SER A 82 -1.81 12.08 11.45
N VAL A 83 -2.16 11.08 12.27
CA VAL A 83 -1.31 10.59 13.38
C VAL A 83 -0.03 9.96 12.85
N LEU A 84 -0.15 9.10 11.83
CA LEU A 84 0.99 8.45 11.16
C LEU A 84 1.97 9.49 10.59
N ALA A 85 1.44 10.51 9.92
CA ALA A 85 2.23 11.60 9.37
C ALA A 85 2.93 12.47 10.43
N ALA A 86 2.36 12.58 11.64
CA ALA A 86 2.93 13.33 12.75
C ALA A 86 4.08 12.60 13.47
N GLY A 87 4.37 11.36 13.06
CA GLY A 87 5.45 10.56 13.62
C GLY A 87 5.02 9.24 14.25
N GLY A 88 3.75 8.85 14.15
CA GLY A 88 3.30 7.52 14.53
C GLY A 88 4.02 6.40 13.76
N ASP A 89 3.94 5.19 14.29
CA ASP A 89 4.49 3.99 13.65
C ASP A 89 3.66 3.63 12.41
N LEU A 90 4.32 3.56 11.25
CA LEU A 90 3.66 3.22 10.00
C LEU A 90 3.32 1.72 9.97
N PRO A 91 2.12 1.34 9.51
CA PRO A 91 1.87 -0.05 9.13
C PRO A 91 2.82 -0.48 8.00
N ASP A 92 3.03 -1.78 7.86
CA ASP A 92 3.85 -2.34 6.77
C ASP A 92 3.23 -2.04 5.40
N ILE A 93 1.90 -2.14 5.34
CA ILE A 93 1.08 -1.82 4.17
C ILE A 93 -0.04 -0.89 4.63
N PHE A 94 -0.20 0.26 3.98
CA PHE A 94 -1.31 1.14 4.30
C PHE A 94 -1.84 1.89 3.08
N PHE A 95 -3.15 2.09 3.08
CA PHE A 95 -3.81 2.97 2.13
C PHE A 95 -3.40 4.42 2.38
N CYS A 96 -3.12 5.15 1.30
CA CYS A 96 -3.14 6.60 1.32
C CYS A 96 -3.71 7.13 -0.01
N TRP A 97 -4.19 8.38 -0.01
CA TRP A 97 -4.60 9.02 -1.25
C TRP A 97 -3.36 9.45 -2.07
N GLY A 98 -3.52 9.52 -3.39
CA GLY A 98 -2.51 10.13 -4.26
C GLY A 98 -2.28 11.62 -3.95
N GLY A 99 -1.35 12.24 -4.67
CA GLY A 99 -1.01 13.65 -4.50
C GLY A 99 -0.28 13.90 -3.18
N GLU A 100 -0.68 14.94 -2.45
CA GLU A 100 0.06 15.38 -1.26
C GLU A 100 0.06 14.36 -0.11
N CYS A 101 -0.97 13.51 -0.02
CA CYS A 101 -1.00 12.46 0.99
C CYS A 101 0.14 11.46 0.75
N LEU A 102 0.25 10.88 -0.45
CA LEU A 102 1.38 10.06 -0.85
C LEU A 102 2.73 10.80 -0.72
N ASN A 103 2.84 12.00 -1.31
CA ASN A 103 4.11 12.75 -1.33
C ASN A 103 4.65 13.02 0.07
N ARG A 104 3.78 13.20 1.07
CA ARG A 104 4.18 13.40 2.47
C ARG A 104 4.85 12.16 3.03
N PHE A 105 4.30 10.97 2.79
CA PHE A 105 4.88 9.72 3.24
C PHE A 105 6.15 9.36 2.43
N SER A 106 6.17 9.61 1.13
CA SER A 106 7.34 9.38 0.26
C SER A 106 8.57 10.16 0.71
N ARG A 107 8.40 11.43 1.12
CA ARG A 107 9.52 12.27 1.58
C ARG A 107 9.87 12.12 3.06
N SER A 108 9.10 11.33 3.81
CA SER A 108 9.34 11.12 5.25
C SER A 108 10.59 10.30 5.54
N GLY A 109 11.12 9.58 4.54
CA GLY A 109 12.21 8.63 4.69
C GLY A 109 11.80 7.30 5.36
N LYS A 110 10.50 7.11 5.64
CA LYS A 110 9.96 5.90 6.28
C LYS A 110 9.20 4.97 5.32
N THR A 111 9.10 5.30 4.04
CA THR A 111 8.44 4.47 3.02
C THR A 111 9.45 3.82 2.09
N LEU A 112 9.12 2.62 1.62
CA LEU A 112 9.98 1.84 0.73
C LEU A 112 9.93 2.41 -0.70
N ASP A 113 11.11 2.68 -1.26
CA ASP A 113 11.26 2.90 -2.71
C ASP A 113 11.11 1.54 -3.41
N ILE A 114 10.02 1.38 -4.16
CA ILE A 114 9.69 0.12 -4.83
C ILE A 114 10.13 0.09 -6.31
N THR A 115 10.89 1.08 -6.76
CA THR A 115 11.26 1.24 -8.17
C THR A 115 12.00 0.01 -8.71
N SER A 116 12.99 -0.51 -7.99
CA SER A 116 13.76 -1.69 -8.43
C SER A 116 12.90 -2.94 -8.55
N TYR A 117 11.96 -3.15 -7.62
CA TYR A 117 11.05 -4.30 -7.65
C TYR A 117 10.11 -4.24 -8.86
N MET A 118 9.64 -3.04 -9.22
CA MET A 118 8.86 -2.84 -10.45
C MET A 118 9.70 -3.05 -11.72
N ASP A 119 10.97 -2.64 -11.71
CA ASP A 119 11.86 -2.79 -12.88
C ASP A 119 12.29 -4.25 -13.09
N GLU A 120 12.34 -5.07 -12.03
CA GLU A 120 12.61 -6.50 -12.10
C GLU A 120 11.46 -7.30 -12.72
N ASP A 121 10.22 -6.82 -12.58
CA ASP A 121 9.02 -7.41 -13.19
C ASP A 121 8.32 -6.41 -14.12
N ALA A 122 8.88 -6.28 -15.32
CA ALA A 122 8.36 -5.38 -16.35
C ALA A 122 6.92 -5.74 -16.78
N GLU A 123 6.55 -7.04 -16.77
CA GLU A 123 5.19 -7.46 -17.13
C GLU A 123 4.18 -6.97 -16.10
N TRP A 124 4.50 -7.11 -14.81
CA TRP A 124 3.68 -6.56 -13.74
C TRP A 124 3.62 -5.03 -13.80
N LYS A 125 4.75 -4.35 -14.00
CA LYS A 125 4.80 -2.88 -14.13
C LYS A 125 3.97 -2.37 -15.30
N ASP A 126 4.04 -3.03 -16.45
CA ASP A 126 3.31 -2.65 -17.66
C ASP A 126 1.82 -3.03 -17.60
N SER A 127 1.39 -3.79 -16.59
CA SER A 127 -0.04 -4.09 -16.36
C SER A 127 -0.84 -2.88 -15.85
N PHE A 128 -0.17 -1.86 -15.32
CA PHE A 128 -0.81 -0.66 -14.79
C PHE A 128 -1.03 0.39 -15.88
N LEU A 129 -2.12 1.16 -15.76
CA LEU A 129 -2.30 2.33 -16.62
C LEU A 129 -1.20 3.38 -16.31
N PRO A 130 -0.48 3.89 -17.33
CA PRO A 130 0.65 4.80 -17.12
C PRO A 130 0.32 6.04 -16.29
N ALA A 131 -0.90 6.58 -16.43
CA ALA A 131 -1.35 7.75 -15.67
C ALA A 131 -1.42 7.49 -14.16
N PHE A 132 -1.86 6.29 -13.74
CA PHE A 132 -1.91 5.94 -12.32
C PHE A 132 -0.53 5.64 -11.76
N LEU A 133 0.31 4.92 -12.50
CA LEU A 133 1.69 4.64 -12.07
C LEU A 133 2.53 5.93 -12.00
N SER A 134 2.31 6.88 -12.91
CA SER A 134 2.98 8.19 -12.84
C SER A 134 2.58 8.99 -11.59
N SER A 135 1.36 8.78 -11.08
CA SER A 135 0.89 9.47 -9.88
C SER A 135 1.50 8.94 -8.58
N SER A 136 2.17 7.78 -8.62
CA SER A 136 2.90 7.20 -7.47
C SER A 136 4.38 7.61 -7.41
N VAL A 137 4.85 8.43 -8.37
CA VAL A 137 6.25 8.86 -8.44
C VAL A 137 6.50 10.11 -7.60
N TYR A 138 7.47 10.04 -6.70
CA TYR A 138 7.99 11.18 -5.96
C TYR A 138 9.52 11.21 -6.06
N GLY A 139 10.09 12.36 -6.45
CA GLY A 139 11.55 12.48 -6.58
C GLY A 139 12.18 11.50 -7.58
N GLY A 140 11.43 11.07 -8.60
CA GLY A 140 11.88 10.10 -9.61
C GLY A 140 11.80 8.64 -9.19
N LYS A 141 11.21 8.34 -8.02
CA LYS A 141 11.07 6.98 -7.47
C LYS A 141 9.61 6.65 -7.22
N ASN A 142 9.23 5.38 -7.39
CA ASN A 142 7.90 4.88 -7.06
C ASN A 142 7.82 4.48 -5.59
N TYR A 143 6.75 4.89 -4.91
CA TYR A 143 6.53 4.62 -3.48
C TYR A 143 5.19 3.94 -3.18
N ALA A 144 4.38 3.66 -4.20
CA ALA A 144 3.09 3.01 -4.02
C ALA A 144 2.68 2.24 -5.28
N VAL A 145 1.80 1.25 -5.08
CA VAL A 145 1.18 0.48 -6.16
C VAL A 145 -0.28 0.92 -6.28
N PRO A 146 -0.73 1.44 -7.44
CA PRO A 146 -2.15 1.72 -7.65
C PRO A 146 -2.95 0.41 -7.71
N TYR A 147 -3.86 0.18 -6.76
CA TYR A 147 -4.72 -1.02 -6.75
C TYR A 147 -6.17 -0.75 -7.16
N ARG A 148 -6.60 0.51 -7.09
CA ARG A 148 -7.96 0.94 -7.47
C ARG A 148 -7.93 2.34 -8.04
N SER A 149 -8.64 2.53 -9.14
CA SER A 149 -8.99 3.85 -9.65
C SER A 149 -10.47 4.11 -9.48
N SER A 150 -10.83 5.31 -9.03
CA SER A 150 -12.20 5.80 -9.10
C SER A 150 -12.19 7.17 -9.73
N VAL A 151 -13.04 7.36 -10.73
CA VAL A 151 -13.18 8.63 -11.42
C VAL A 151 -14.65 9.03 -11.28
N LEU A 152 -14.92 10.01 -10.42
CA LEU A 152 -16.28 10.49 -10.12
C LEU A 152 -16.40 11.93 -10.61
N TYR A 153 -17.40 12.19 -11.44
CA TYR A 153 -17.67 13.51 -12.01
C TYR A 153 -19.14 13.87 -11.85
N THR A 154 -19.41 15.13 -11.49
CA THR A 154 -20.74 15.73 -11.62
C THR A 154 -20.58 17.13 -12.21
N VAL A 155 -21.29 17.42 -13.31
CA VAL A 155 -21.09 18.60 -14.17
C VAL A 155 -22.35 19.49 -14.19
N SER A 156 -22.19 20.81 -14.26
CA SER A 156 -23.29 21.79 -14.32
C SER A 156 -23.84 22.00 -15.74
N TYR A 157 -25.16 22.14 -15.89
CA TYR A 157 -25.85 22.38 -17.18
C TYR A 157 -25.98 23.86 -17.51
N THR A 158 -25.40 24.28 -18.63
CA THR A 158 -25.40 25.67 -19.11
C THR A 158 -26.38 25.89 -20.27
N HIS A 159 -27.69 25.61 -20.17
CA HIS A 159 -28.71 26.51 -20.76
C HIS A 159 -30.15 26.20 -20.33
N LEU A 160 -30.56 26.78 -19.20
CA LEU A 160 -31.71 27.70 -19.24
C LEU A 160 -31.31 29.16 -18.96
N ARG A 161 -29.99 29.49 -18.96
CA ARG A 161 -29.44 30.87 -19.00
C ARG A 161 -28.03 31.04 -19.61
N ALA A 162 -27.56 30.28 -20.60
CA ALA A 162 -26.25 30.45 -21.22
C ALA A 162 -25.90 31.85 -21.76
N HIS A 163 -26.84 32.77 -22.01
CA HIS A 163 -26.44 34.17 -22.26
C HIS A 163 -26.06 34.95 -20.99
N GLU A 164 -26.60 34.61 -19.80
CA GLU A 164 -26.11 35.17 -18.53
C GLU A 164 -24.94 34.36 -17.97
N THR A 165 -24.81 33.08 -18.35
CA THR A 165 -23.77 32.19 -17.80
C THR A 165 -22.50 32.17 -18.66
N ALA A 166 -22.55 32.39 -19.98
CA ALA A 166 -21.35 32.41 -20.82
C ALA A 166 -20.52 33.71 -20.68
N GLU A 167 -21.16 34.87 -20.45
CA GLU A 167 -20.43 36.12 -20.14
C GLU A 167 -19.78 36.08 -18.75
N VAL A 168 -20.36 35.33 -17.81
CA VAL A 168 -19.83 35.21 -16.45
C VAL A 168 -18.70 34.19 -16.36
N ILE A 169 -18.65 33.17 -17.22
CA ILE A 169 -17.61 32.12 -17.19
C ILE A 169 -16.40 32.46 -18.09
N SER A 170 -16.54 33.34 -19.08
CA SER A 170 -15.45 33.70 -20.01
C SER A 170 -14.62 34.93 -19.61
N ARG A 171 -14.99 35.61 -18.52
CA ARG A 171 -14.06 36.48 -17.77
C ARG A 171 -13.31 35.65 -16.75
#